data_AF-Q4SQ64-F1
#
_entry.id   AF-Q4SQ64-F1
#
_cell.length_a   1.000
_cell.length_b   1.000
_cell.length_c   1.000
_cell.angle_alpha   90.00
_cell.angle_beta   90.00
_cell.angle_gamma   90.00
#
_symmetry.space_group_name_H-M   'P 1'
#
loop_
_entity.id
_entity.type
_entity.pdbx_description
1 polymer ?
#
loop_
_entity_poly.entity_id
_entity_poly.type
_entity_poly.pdbx_seq_one_letter_code
_entity_poly.pdbx_strand_id
1 'polypeptide(L)'
;MNLEAFESRFWAITSQCSNVEGTCPLQCDNFDLDCYVIDNHGFVLVSKQQNDVGRFLGEIDGSVMTTLIRMGMFKRYHLVSVWVSLFDYQAMCKTNMHSVSGTRPLLSPFYGLASALKWFLSNFVLFLLEFNICSFWHPEHFAEASSHKKKGDILQPCDTEYPSFVYEPSVKETNSIIKCGRCQKVFVVQQIPDSNLLMLVVQADCDCSRQVSSLLSLFFLDPVTHNASVKCDRMRSQKIRRRPESCHAYHPQVSVPVPDEPELLLASTSN
;
A
#
# COMPACT_ATOMS: atom_id res chain seq x y z
N MET A 1 15.19 -24.71 16.07
CA MET A 1 16.57 -24.20 15.89
C MET A 1 16.57 -22.74 16.29
N ASN A 2 17.49 -22.30 17.14
CA ASN A 2 17.63 -20.86 17.46
C ASN A 2 18.31 -20.17 16.27
N LEU A 3 17.75 -19.03 15.83
CA LEU A 3 18.28 -18.23 14.73
C LEU A 3 19.75 -17.82 14.98
N GLU A 4 20.07 -17.47 16.23
CA GLU A 4 21.44 -17.12 16.66
C GLU A 4 22.44 -18.26 16.44
N ALA A 5 22.04 -19.52 16.67
CA ALA A 5 22.91 -20.66 16.47
C ALA A 5 23.16 -20.90 14.97
N PHE A 6 22.14 -20.70 14.12
CA PHE A 6 22.29 -20.77 12.67
C PHE A 6 23.22 -19.66 12.14
N GLU A 7 23.00 -18.42 12.59
CA GLU A 7 23.81 -17.27 12.21
C GLU A 7 25.28 -17.44 12.62
N SER A 8 25.54 -17.84 13.88
CA SER A 8 26.90 -18.10 14.38
C SER A 8 27.64 -19.14 13.53
N ARG A 9 26.94 -20.19 13.10
CA ARG A 9 27.50 -21.25 12.26
C ARG A 9 27.73 -20.78 10.83
N PHE A 10 26.82 -19.96 10.29
CA PHE A 10 26.98 -19.36 8.97
C PHE A 10 28.24 -18.49 8.92
N TRP A 11 28.42 -17.57 9.87
CA TRP A 11 29.62 -16.72 9.94
C TRP A 11 30.90 -17.50 10.17
N ALA A 12 30.86 -18.58 10.97
CA ALA A 12 32.01 -19.47 11.14
C ALA A 12 32.42 -20.16 9.82
N ILE A 13 31.46 -20.52 8.96
CA ILE A 13 31.73 -21.17 7.67
C ILE A 13 32.19 -20.14 6.62
N THR A 14 31.51 -18.99 6.52
CA THR A 14 31.83 -17.97 5.50
C THR A 14 33.11 -17.18 5.79
N SER A 15 33.58 -17.22 7.04
CA SER A 15 34.90 -16.71 7.42
C SER A 15 36.04 -17.71 7.17
N GLN A 16 35.74 -19.00 7.02
CA GLN A 16 36.74 -20.04 6.79
C GLN A 16 37.01 -20.22 5.29
N CYS A 17 38.25 -19.92 4.88
CA CYS A 17 38.73 -20.28 3.55
C CYS A 17 39.56 -21.56 3.61
N SER A 18 39.01 -22.65 3.08
CA SER A 18 39.73 -23.92 2.96
C SER A 18 40.52 -23.99 1.65
N ASN A 19 41.85 -24.11 1.75
CA ASN A 19 42.79 -24.53 0.70
C ASN A 19 42.87 -23.68 -0.58
N VAL A 20 43.31 -22.42 -0.45
CA VAL A 20 43.98 -21.73 -1.56
C VAL A 20 45.31 -21.19 -1.03
N GLU A 21 46.43 -21.55 -1.65
CA GLU A 21 47.74 -20.96 -1.38
C GLU A 21 47.72 -19.49 -1.82
N GLY A 22 47.20 -18.62 -0.95
CA GLY A 22 47.04 -17.19 -1.20
C GLY A 22 46.11 -16.52 -0.18
N THR A 23 46.18 -15.19 -0.08
CA THR A 23 45.24 -14.39 0.72
C THR A 23 43.83 -14.60 0.19
N CYS A 24 42.92 -15.13 1.00
CA CYS A 24 41.54 -15.34 0.60
C CYS A 24 40.82 -13.98 0.45
N PRO A 25 40.43 -13.56 -0.77
CA PRO A 25 39.84 -12.24 -0.96
C PRO A 25 38.31 -12.23 -0.70
N LEU A 26 37.69 -13.41 -0.54
CA LEU A 26 36.23 -13.60 -0.49
C LEU A 26 35.74 -13.94 0.93
N GLN A 27 36.16 -13.17 1.93
CA GLN A 27 35.66 -13.34 3.30
C GLN A 27 34.49 -12.38 3.55
N CYS A 28 33.34 -12.92 3.96
CA CYS A 28 32.14 -12.13 4.29
C CYS A 28 32.30 -11.23 5.53
N ASP A 29 33.42 -11.35 6.25
CA ASP A 29 33.78 -10.47 7.36
C ASP A 29 34.38 -9.14 6.88
N ASN A 30 34.95 -9.10 5.67
CA ASN A 30 35.53 -7.88 5.10
C ASN A 30 34.46 -6.80 4.85
N PHE A 31 34.90 -5.54 4.73
CA PHE A 31 34.01 -4.43 4.42
C PHE A 31 33.71 -4.28 2.93
N ASP A 32 34.48 -4.96 2.07
CA ASP A 32 34.36 -4.88 0.61
C ASP A 32 33.20 -5.75 0.08
N LEU A 33 32.67 -6.65 0.91
CA LEU A 33 31.65 -7.63 0.54
C LEU A 33 30.48 -7.61 1.53
N ASP A 34 29.27 -7.60 0.98
CA ASP A 34 28.03 -7.82 1.71
C ASP A 34 27.50 -9.22 1.38
N CYS A 35 27.32 -10.04 2.43
CA CYS A 35 26.82 -11.40 2.31
C CYS A 35 25.44 -11.52 2.96
N TYR A 36 24.49 -12.08 2.20
CA TYR A 36 23.11 -12.25 2.60
C TYR A 36 22.66 -13.70 2.43
N VAL A 37 21.85 -14.18 3.37
CA VAL A 37 21.03 -15.39 3.19
C VAL A 37 19.60 -14.94 2.97
N ILE A 38 18.99 -15.41 1.88
CA ILE A 38 17.70 -14.93 1.40
C ILE A 38 16.73 -16.11 1.28
N ASP A 39 15.49 -15.88 1.69
CA ASP A 39 14.40 -16.83 1.53
C ASP A 39 13.90 -16.90 0.07
N ASN A 40 13.09 -17.91 -0.25
CA ASN A 40 12.50 -18.09 -1.58
C ASN A 40 11.57 -16.93 -2.01
N HIS A 41 11.15 -16.08 -1.08
CA HIS A 41 10.36 -14.88 -1.36
C HIS A 41 11.19 -13.59 -1.47
N GLY A 42 12.52 -13.66 -1.32
CA GLY A 42 13.39 -12.48 -1.42
C GLY A 42 13.57 -11.69 -0.13
N PHE A 43 13.19 -12.24 1.02
CA PHE A 43 13.45 -11.64 2.34
C PHE A 43 14.81 -12.08 2.89
N VAL A 44 15.52 -11.14 3.51
CA VAL A 44 16.84 -11.40 4.09
C VAL A 44 16.68 -12.04 5.47
N LEU A 45 17.31 -13.19 5.68
CA LEU A 45 17.32 -13.94 6.94
C LEU A 45 18.61 -13.71 7.74
N VAL A 46 19.74 -13.58 7.06
CA VAL A 46 21.06 -13.32 7.67
C VAL A 46 21.74 -12.21 6.88
N SER A 47 22.26 -11.21 7.58
CA SER A 47 23.04 -10.10 7.06
C SER A 47 24.07 -9.67 8.10
N LYS A 48 25.17 -9.05 7.67
CA LYS A 48 26.15 -8.41 8.58
C LYS A 48 25.52 -7.27 9.37
N GLN A 49 24.55 -6.58 8.78
CA GLN A 49 23.79 -5.50 9.42
C GLN A 49 22.44 -6.01 9.91
N GLN A 50 22.17 -5.90 11.21
CA GLN A 50 20.90 -6.35 11.79
C GLN A 50 19.68 -5.60 11.25
N ASN A 51 19.86 -4.37 10.78
CA ASN A 51 18.78 -3.56 10.21
C ASN A 51 18.24 -4.12 8.89
N ASP A 52 18.99 -4.99 8.20
CA ASP A 52 18.57 -5.59 6.93
C ASP A 52 17.79 -6.89 7.12
N VAL A 53 17.93 -7.53 8.28
CA VAL A 53 17.25 -8.79 8.59
C VAL A 53 15.73 -8.55 8.62
N GLY A 54 14.98 -9.39 7.91
CA GLY A 54 13.53 -9.30 7.78
C GLY A 54 13.05 -8.27 6.75
N ARG A 55 13.94 -7.51 6.12
CA ARG A 55 13.59 -6.60 5.01
C ARG A 55 13.65 -7.32 3.67
N PHE A 56 12.90 -6.79 2.72
CA PHE A 56 12.90 -7.30 1.36
C PHE A 56 14.17 -6.86 0.63
N LEU A 57 14.84 -7.76 -0.09
CA LEU A 57 16.08 -7.44 -0.81
C LEU A 57 15.90 -6.31 -1.81
N GLY A 58 14.72 -6.19 -2.45
CA GLY A 58 14.47 -5.07 -3.37
C GLY A 58 14.45 -3.70 -2.71
N GLU A 59 14.19 -3.62 -1.40
CA GLU A 59 14.23 -2.38 -0.61
C GLU A 59 15.65 -2.00 -0.22
N ILE A 60 16.48 -3.00 0.11
CA ILE A 60 17.90 -2.81 0.45
C ILE A 60 18.70 -2.53 -0.82
N ASP A 61 18.57 -3.39 -1.83
CA ASP A 61 19.42 -3.46 -3.02
C ASP A 61 18.58 -3.75 -4.29
N GLY A 62 17.75 -2.77 -4.67
CA GLY A 62 16.84 -2.89 -5.82
C GLY A 62 17.52 -3.20 -7.17
N SER A 63 18.80 -2.83 -7.32
CA SER A 63 19.59 -3.12 -8.52
C SER A 63 19.87 -4.62 -8.72
N VAL A 64 20.20 -5.31 -7.63
CA VAL A 64 20.43 -6.76 -7.62
C VAL A 64 19.11 -7.48 -7.87
N MET A 65 18.05 -7.15 -7.11
CA MET A 65 16.73 -7.76 -7.28
C MET A 65 16.18 -7.62 -8.71
N THR A 66 16.32 -6.44 -9.33
CA THR A 66 15.89 -6.22 -10.72
C THR A 66 16.66 -7.10 -11.71
N THR A 67 17.97 -7.27 -11.49
CA THR A 67 18.81 -8.11 -12.33
C THR A 67 18.44 -9.58 -12.15
N LEU A 68 18.18 -10.04 -10.93
CA LEU A 68 17.73 -11.39 -10.64
C LEU A 68 16.38 -11.74 -11.30
N ILE A 69 15.46 -10.77 -11.35
CA ILE A 69 14.20 -10.92 -12.09
C ILE A 69 14.46 -11.01 -13.60
N ARG A 70 15.35 -10.17 -14.13
CA ARG A 70 15.72 -10.19 -15.56
C ARG A 70 16.39 -11.50 -15.97
N MET A 71 17.19 -12.09 -15.09
CA MET A 71 17.85 -13.39 -15.30
C MET A 71 16.89 -14.58 -15.12
N GLY A 72 15.66 -14.35 -14.66
CA GLY A 72 14.65 -15.39 -14.49
C GLY A 72 14.81 -16.25 -13.24
N MET A 73 15.68 -15.86 -12.29
CA MET A 73 15.80 -16.54 -11.00
C MET A 73 14.61 -16.27 -10.10
N PHE A 74 14.14 -15.02 -10.09
CA PHE A 74 12.92 -14.62 -9.39
C PHE A 74 11.84 -14.33 -10.41
N LYS A 75 10.70 -14.99 -10.27
CA LYS A 75 9.51 -14.59 -11.02
C LYS A 75 8.78 -13.51 -10.25
N ARG A 76 8.68 -12.33 -10.88
CA ARG A 76 7.76 -11.28 -10.47
C ARG A 76 6.41 -11.55 -11.12
N TYR A 77 5.40 -11.85 -10.30
CA TYR A 77 4.06 -12.19 -10.78
C TYR A 77 3.19 -10.99 -11.18
N HIS A 78 3.81 -9.87 -11.62
CA HIS A 78 3.12 -8.61 -11.95
C HIS A 78 3.41 -8.10 -13.39
N LEU A 79 4.23 -8.80 -14.19
CA LEU A 79 4.51 -8.38 -15.57
C LEU A 79 3.79 -9.29 -16.56
N VAL A 80 2.62 -8.84 -17.01
CA VAL A 80 1.82 -9.14 -18.23
C VAL A 80 1.58 -10.62 -18.61
N SER A 81 2.49 -11.56 -18.36
CA SER A 81 2.43 -12.94 -18.84
C SER A 81 2.25 -13.99 -17.75
N VAL A 82 2.44 -13.67 -16.47
CA VAL A 82 2.07 -14.56 -15.34
C VAL A 82 1.57 -13.70 -14.18
N TRP A 83 0.28 -13.37 -14.17
CA TRP A 83 -0.33 -12.54 -13.13
C TRP A 83 -0.71 -13.37 -11.91
N VAL A 84 -0.02 -13.15 -10.79
CA VAL A 84 -0.50 -13.48 -9.44
C VAL A 84 -0.17 -12.29 -8.55
N SER A 85 -0.88 -11.19 -8.77
CA SER A 85 -0.92 -10.14 -7.77
C SER A 85 -1.94 -10.50 -6.69
N LEU A 86 -1.54 -10.33 -5.44
CA LEU A 86 -2.39 -10.62 -4.29
C LEU A 86 -3.15 -9.34 -3.94
N PHE A 87 -4.47 -9.44 -3.89
CA PHE A 87 -5.34 -8.33 -3.51
C PHE A 87 -5.84 -8.53 -2.08
N ASP A 88 -5.57 -7.55 -1.22
CA ASP A 88 -6.19 -7.44 0.09
C ASP A 88 -7.32 -6.41 0.03
N TYR A 89 -8.55 -6.89 0.23
CA TYR A 89 -9.78 -6.10 0.25
C TYR A 89 -10.13 -5.60 1.67
N GLN A 90 -9.30 -5.91 2.67
CA GLN A 90 -9.54 -5.60 4.09
C GLN A 90 -8.47 -4.68 4.69
N ALA A 91 -7.61 -4.08 3.87
CA ALA A 91 -6.54 -3.20 4.34
C ALA A 91 -7.09 -1.85 4.81
N MET A 92 -6.35 -1.19 5.72
CA MET A 92 -6.67 0.15 6.24
C MET A 92 -5.64 1.16 5.71
N CYS A 93 -6.07 2.06 4.83
CA CYS A 93 -5.20 3.09 4.27
C CYS A 93 -5.39 4.41 4.98
N LYS A 94 -4.31 5.19 5.07
CA LYS A 94 -4.39 6.59 5.44
C LYS A 94 -5.13 7.34 4.35
N THR A 95 -6.22 7.99 4.72
CA THR A 95 -6.88 8.92 3.81
C THR A 95 -6.06 10.20 3.77
N ASN A 96 -5.52 10.53 2.61
CA ASN A 96 -5.22 11.92 2.34
C ASN A 96 -6.59 12.60 2.33
N MET A 97 -6.91 13.36 3.39
CA MET A 97 -7.97 14.36 3.27
C MET A 97 -7.55 15.24 2.11
N HIS A 98 -8.08 14.97 0.92
CA HIS A 98 -8.28 16.01 -0.05
C HIS A 98 -9.09 17.03 0.73
N SER A 99 -8.42 18.08 1.17
CA SER A 99 -9.09 19.32 1.50
C SER A 99 -9.89 19.62 0.26
N VAL A 100 -11.17 19.24 0.27
CA VAL A 100 -12.16 19.86 -0.59
C VAL A 100 -12.01 21.31 -0.17
N SER A 101 -11.25 22.07 -0.95
CA SER A 101 -11.18 23.51 -0.80
C SER A 101 -12.64 23.90 -0.80
N GLY A 102 -13.14 24.28 0.38
CA GLY A 102 -14.42 24.91 0.54
C GLY A 102 -14.28 26.28 -0.10
N THR A 103 -14.14 26.30 -1.44
CA THR A 103 -14.19 27.48 -2.26
C THR A 103 -15.59 27.98 -2.04
N ARG A 104 -15.74 28.84 -1.04
CA ARG A 104 -17.00 29.51 -0.74
C ARG A 104 -17.39 30.20 -2.05
N PRO A 105 -18.60 29.97 -2.58
CA PRO A 105 -19.01 30.60 -3.83
C PRO A 105 -18.85 32.13 -3.71
N LEU A 106 -18.52 32.79 -4.80
CA LEU A 106 -18.26 34.23 -4.93
C LEU A 106 -19.35 35.17 -4.36
N LEU A 107 -20.49 34.63 -3.90
CA LEU A 107 -21.51 35.35 -3.13
C LEU A 107 -21.18 35.52 -1.63
N SER A 108 -20.07 34.95 -1.12
CA SER A 108 -19.61 35.13 0.27
C SER A 108 -19.61 36.58 0.79
N PRO A 109 -19.19 37.63 0.04
CA PRO A 109 -19.22 39.00 0.55
C PRO A 109 -20.65 39.54 0.68
N PHE A 110 -21.57 39.17 -0.22
CA PHE A 110 -22.97 39.59 -0.15
C PHE A 110 -23.72 38.90 0.99
N TYR A 111 -23.47 37.61 1.24
CA TYR A 111 -24.01 36.92 2.41
C TYR A 111 -23.40 37.44 3.72
N GLY A 112 -22.13 37.85 3.72
CA GLY A 112 -21.50 38.53 4.85
C GLY A 112 -22.15 39.87 5.15
N LEU A 113 -22.36 40.71 4.13
CA LEU A 113 -23.08 41.98 4.24
C LEU A 113 -24.54 41.78 4.67
N ALA A 114 -25.25 40.81 4.11
CA ALA A 114 -26.62 40.50 4.48
C ALA A 114 -26.73 39.97 5.92
N SER A 115 -25.75 39.18 6.38
CA SER A 115 -25.68 38.70 7.76
C SER A 115 -25.34 39.83 8.73
N ALA A 116 -24.43 40.73 8.35
CA ALA A 116 -24.12 41.94 9.13
C ALA A 116 -25.32 42.90 9.20
N LEU A 117 -26.03 43.09 8.09
CA LEU A 117 -27.26 43.89 8.04
C LEU A 117 -28.38 43.24 8.87
N LYS A 118 -28.55 41.92 8.78
CA LYS A 118 -29.51 41.16 9.60
C LYS A 118 -29.16 41.23 11.09
N TRP A 119 -27.88 41.11 11.43
CA TRP A 119 -27.38 41.31 12.80
C TRP A 119 -27.67 42.73 13.28
N PHE A 120 -27.36 43.74 12.48
CA PHE A 120 -27.63 45.14 12.82
C PHE A 120 -29.13 45.39 13.01
N LEU A 121 -29.98 44.93 12.10
CA LEU A 121 -31.44 45.01 12.21
C LEU A 121 -31.97 44.28 13.44
N SER A 122 -31.44 43.10 13.75
CA SER A 122 -31.82 42.35 14.96
C SER A 122 -31.45 43.10 16.23
N ASN A 123 -30.25 43.68 16.30
CA ASN A 123 -29.83 44.48 17.45
C ASN A 123 -30.57 45.81 17.53
N PHE A 124 -30.93 46.42 16.40
CA PHE A 124 -31.75 47.62 16.37
C PHE A 124 -33.18 47.33 16.85
N VAL A 125 -33.77 46.20 16.45
CA VAL A 125 -35.06 45.73 16.98
C VAL A 125 -34.96 45.43 18.47
N LEU A 126 -33.92 44.71 18.91
CA LEU A 126 -33.69 44.45 20.34
C LEU A 126 -33.45 45.75 21.13
N PHE A 127 -32.71 46.70 20.58
CA PHE A 127 -32.49 48.01 21.18
C PHE A 127 -33.79 48.81 21.29
N LEU A 128 -34.63 48.82 20.25
CA LEU A 128 -35.97 49.43 20.31
C LEU A 128 -36.89 48.73 21.30
N LEU A 129 -36.70 47.41 21.50
CA LEU A 129 -37.43 46.58 22.45
C LEU A 129 -36.91 46.77 23.89
N GLU A 130 -35.61 46.99 24.09
CA GLU A 130 -35.00 47.36 25.37
C GLU A 130 -35.30 48.82 25.76
N PHE A 131 -35.35 49.74 24.80
CA PHE A 131 -35.77 51.13 25.02
C PHE A 131 -37.29 51.25 25.25
N ASN A 132 -38.08 50.23 24.86
CA ASN A 132 -39.46 50.05 25.28
C ASN A 132 -39.54 49.15 26.52
N ILE A 133 -39.34 49.76 27.68
CA ILE A 133 -39.81 49.29 28.99
C ILE A 133 -39.18 47.95 29.44
N CYS A 134 -38.13 48.10 30.25
CA CYS A 134 -37.66 47.14 31.25
C CYS A 134 -37.00 45.85 30.73
N SER A 135 -35.66 45.81 30.73
CA SER A 135 -34.96 44.72 31.46
C SER A 135 -33.50 45.08 31.76
N PHE A 136 -33.33 45.87 32.81
CA PHE A 136 -32.06 46.21 33.46
C PHE A 136 -31.41 45.02 34.21
N TRP A 137 -31.77 43.75 33.93
CA TRP A 137 -31.31 42.62 34.74
C TRP A 137 -31.09 41.33 33.93
N HIS A 138 -29.86 41.15 33.44
CA HIS A 138 -28.99 39.96 33.57
C HIS A 138 -28.06 39.76 32.36
N PRO A 139 -26.75 40.03 32.50
CA PRO A 139 -25.74 39.57 31.57
C PRO A 139 -25.23 38.20 32.00
N GLU A 140 -25.44 37.16 31.21
CA GLU A 140 -24.76 35.87 31.42
C GLU A 140 -23.72 35.66 30.34
N HIS A 141 -22.48 35.53 30.80
CA HIS A 141 -21.28 35.33 30.01
C HIS A 141 -21.28 33.93 29.41
N PHE A 142 -21.25 33.83 28.07
CA PHE A 142 -20.96 32.58 27.39
C PHE A 142 -19.44 32.38 27.30
N ALA A 143 -18.93 31.38 28.01
CA ALA A 143 -17.56 30.89 27.84
C ALA A 143 -17.50 29.91 26.66
N GLU A 144 -16.57 30.17 25.73
CA GLU A 144 -16.32 29.37 24.55
C GLU A 144 -15.23 28.32 24.84
N ALA A 145 -15.55 27.03 24.67
CA ALA A 145 -14.60 25.94 24.85
C ALA A 145 -14.01 25.52 23.49
N SER A 146 -12.74 25.84 23.24
CA SER A 146 -11.99 25.37 22.07
C SER A 146 -11.31 24.02 22.35
N SER A 147 -11.94 22.94 21.88
CA SER A 147 -11.31 21.61 21.83
C SER A 147 -10.35 21.52 20.64
N HIS A 148 -9.05 21.70 20.87
CA HIS A 148 -8.01 21.31 19.92
C HIS A 148 -7.93 19.78 19.80
N LYS A 149 -8.68 19.20 18.84
CA LYS A 149 -8.46 17.80 18.43
C LYS A 149 -7.17 17.74 17.60
N LYS A 150 -6.14 17.08 18.12
CA LYS A 150 -5.00 16.62 17.30
C LYS A 150 -5.58 15.76 16.17
N LYS A 151 -5.29 16.18 14.94
CA LYS A 151 -5.71 15.53 13.70
C LYS A 151 -4.94 14.21 13.58
N GLY A 152 -5.42 13.17 14.26
CA GLY A 152 -4.95 11.81 14.03
C GLY A 152 -5.28 11.40 12.59
N ASP A 153 -4.34 10.74 11.91
CA ASP A 153 -4.55 10.23 10.56
C ASP A 153 -5.81 9.34 10.55
N ILE A 154 -6.82 9.75 9.79
CA ILE A 154 -8.07 8.99 9.67
C ILE A 154 -7.78 7.81 8.74
N LEU A 155 -7.81 6.61 9.31
CA LEU A 155 -7.69 5.35 8.56
C LEU A 155 -9.06 4.95 8.00
N GLN A 156 -9.09 4.50 6.75
CA GLN A 156 -10.29 4.01 6.07
C GLN A 156 -10.01 2.67 5.38
N PRO A 157 -10.99 1.76 5.29
CA PRO A 157 -10.86 0.56 4.48
C PRO A 157 -10.52 0.89 3.02
N CYS A 158 -9.54 0.19 2.46
CA CYS A 158 -9.05 0.33 1.10
C CYS A 158 -8.62 -1.03 0.54
N ASP A 159 -8.57 -1.11 -0.79
CA ASP A 159 -7.99 -2.26 -1.47
C ASP A 159 -6.50 -2.00 -1.70
N THR A 160 -5.67 -2.97 -1.38
CA THR A 160 -4.21 -2.90 -1.58
C THR A 160 -3.75 -4.09 -2.41
N GLU A 161 -2.78 -3.86 -3.28
CA GLU A 161 -2.18 -4.88 -4.13
C GLU A 161 -0.75 -5.13 -3.66
N TYR A 162 -0.39 -6.41 -3.50
CA TYR A 162 0.93 -6.83 -3.05
C TYR A 162 1.62 -7.60 -4.18
N PRO A 163 2.78 -7.14 -4.67
CA PRO A 163 3.59 -7.91 -5.58
C PRO A 163 4.22 -9.10 -4.83
N SER A 164 3.96 -10.32 -5.31
CA SER A 164 4.61 -11.52 -4.79
C SER A 164 5.81 -11.92 -5.66
N PHE A 165 6.92 -12.25 -5.00
CA PHE A 165 8.15 -12.75 -5.61
C PHE A 165 8.35 -14.19 -5.17
N VAL A 166 8.61 -15.07 -6.14
CA VAL A 166 8.94 -16.46 -5.84
C VAL A 166 10.18 -16.85 -6.63
N TYR A 167 11.16 -17.40 -5.93
CA TYR A 167 12.33 -18.03 -6.52
C TYR A 167 11.89 -19.26 -7.32
N GLU A 168 12.36 -19.34 -8.57
CA GLU A 168 12.15 -20.52 -9.40
C GLU A 168 13.48 -21.26 -9.61
N PRO A 169 13.57 -22.55 -9.25
CA PRO A 169 14.84 -23.29 -9.23
C PRO A 169 15.38 -23.66 -10.63
N SER A 170 14.92 -22.98 -11.68
CA SER A 170 15.40 -23.13 -13.06
C SER A 170 16.89 -22.77 -13.18
N VAL A 171 17.37 -21.86 -12.34
CA VAL A 171 18.78 -21.44 -12.31
C VAL A 171 19.31 -21.56 -10.88
N LYS A 172 20.31 -22.42 -10.68
CA LYS A 172 20.88 -22.73 -9.36
C LYS A 172 21.99 -21.77 -8.93
N GLU A 173 22.68 -21.19 -9.90
CA GLU A 173 23.78 -20.26 -9.67
C GLU A 173 23.79 -19.20 -10.76
N THR A 174 23.98 -17.94 -10.36
CA THR A 174 24.14 -16.82 -11.27
C THR A 174 25.21 -15.87 -10.77
N ASN A 175 26.05 -15.41 -11.68
CA ASN A 175 26.94 -14.30 -11.46
C ASN A 175 26.62 -13.20 -12.48
N SER A 176 26.67 -11.95 -12.04
CA SER A 176 26.43 -10.83 -12.94
C SER A 176 27.16 -9.57 -12.49
N ILE A 177 27.29 -8.66 -13.45
CA ILE A 177 27.93 -7.36 -13.27
C ILE A 177 26.93 -6.28 -13.66
N ILE A 178 26.55 -5.45 -12.70
CA ILE A 178 25.65 -4.33 -12.88
C ILE A 178 26.50 -3.08 -13.18
N LYS A 179 26.37 -2.55 -14.39
CA LYS A 179 27.04 -1.31 -14.80
C LYS A 179 26.20 -0.11 -14.38
N CYS A 180 26.79 0.73 -13.54
CA CYS A 180 26.08 1.77 -12.79
C CYS A 180 26.63 3.17 -13.16
N GLY A 181 26.75 3.40 -14.47
CA GLY A 181 27.38 4.60 -15.02
C GLY A 181 28.90 4.59 -14.81
N ARG A 182 29.36 5.09 -13.65
CA ARG A 182 30.79 5.31 -13.34
C ARG A 182 31.46 4.19 -12.53
N CYS A 183 30.68 3.25 -12.01
CA CYS A 183 31.17 2.09 -11.27
C CYS A 183 30.49 0.82 -11.80
N GLN A 184 31.03 -0.33 -11.39
CA GLN A 184 30.42 -1.64 -11.62
C GLN A 184 30.21 -2.35 -10.29
N LYS A 185 29.04 -2.95 -10.10
CA LYS A 185 28.69 -3.74 -8.91
C LYS A 185 28.60 -5.19 -9.34
N VAL A 186 29.43 -6.06 -8.79
CA VAL A 186 29.39 -7.51 -9.08
C VAL A 186 28.63 -8.22 -7.98
N PHE A 187 27.90 -9.26 -8.35
CA PHE A 187 27.24 -10.12 -7.38
C PHE A 187 27.21 -11.57 -7.86
N VAL A 188 27.12 -12.48 -6.90
CA VAL A 188 26.97 -13.92 -7.12
C VAL A 188 25.84 -14.42 -6.23
N VAL A 189 24.93 -15.20 -6.80
CA VAL A 189 23.88 -15.90 -6.06
C VAL A 189 23.98 -17.38 -6.30
N GLN A 190 23.92 -18.15 -5.22
CA GLN A 190 23.93 -19.60 -5.26
C GLN A 190 22.83 -20.17 -4.36
N GLN A 191 22.14 -21.20 -4.85
CA GLN A 191 21.19 -21.95 -4.04
C GLN A 191 21.92 -22.81 -3.00
N ILE A 192 21.46 -22.76 -1.75
CA ILE A 192 21.97 -23.64 -0.69
C ILE A 192 21.34 -25.04 -0.91
N PRO A 193 22.15 -26.09 -1.07
CA PRO A 193 21.66 -27.44 -1.37
C PRO A 193 20.69 -27.93 -0.29
N ASP A 194 19.70 -28.72 -0.72
CA ASP A 194 18.66 -29.31 0.14
C ASP A 194 17.83 -28.29 0.94
N SER A 195 17.77 -27.03 0.48
CA SER A 195 16.98 -25.97 1.09
C SER A 195 16.32 -25.05 0.06
N ASN A 196 15.38 -24.23 0.52
CA ASN A 196 14.75 -23.15 -0.24
C ASN A 196 15.51 -21.82 -0.15
N LEU A 197 16.70 -21.81 0.47
CA LEU A 197 17.47 -20.62 0.75
C LEU A 197 18.50 -20.34 -0.34
N LEU A 198 18.80 -19.06 -0.52
CA LEU A 198 19.79 -18.55 -1.45
C LEU A 198 20.88 -17.80 -0.68
N MET A 199 22.13 -18.01 -1.05
CA MET A 199 23.26 -17.19 -0.60
C MET A 199 23.59 -16.17 -1.68
N LEU A 200 23.55 -14.89 -1.32
CA LEU A 200 23.90 -13.76 -2.17
C LEU A 200 25.16 -13.09 -1.62
N VAL A 201 26.15 -12.90 -2.47
CA VAL A 201 27.38 -12.15 -2.15
C VAL A 201 27.47 -10.99 -3.12
N VAL A 202 27.63 -9.78 -2.58
CA VAL A 202 27.62 -8.52 -3.32
C VAL A 202 28.85 -7.72 -2.97
N GLN A 203 29.48 -7.08 -3.95
CA GLN A 203 30.56 -6.13 -3.68
C GLN A 203 29.98 -4.78 -3.20
N ALA A 204 30.47 -4.29 -2.07
CA ALA A 204 29.95 -3.10 -1.37
C ALA A 204 30.47 -1.75 -1.96
N ASP A 205 31.40 -1.80 -2.93
CA ASP A 205 32.14 -0.63 -3.44
C ASP A 205 31.28 0.41 -4.18
N CYS A 206 30.03 0.08 -4.54
CA CYS A 206 29.17 1.02 -5.23
C CYS A 206 27.68 0.92 -4.88
N ASP A 207 27.05 2.07 -4.66
CA ASP A 207 25.61 2.21 -4.46
C ASP A 207 24.90 2.59 -5.77
N CYS A 208 24.01 1.71 -6.24
CA CYS A 208 23.26 1.84 -7.49
C CYS A 208 21.79 2.22 -7.29
N SER A 209 21.43 2.69 -6.10
CA SER A 209 20.05 3.03 -5.73
C SER A 209 19.39 4.06 -6.67
N ARG A 210 20.16 5.01 -7.22
CA ARG A 210 19.63 6.08 -8.09
C ARG A 210 19.10 5.59 -9.45
N GLN A 211 19.60 4.48 -9.97
CA GLN A 211 19.23 3.99 -11.30
C GLN A 211 17.91 3.21 -11.28
N VAL A 212 17.43 2.83 -10.09
CA VAL A 212 16.30 1.91 -9.88
C VAL A 212 15.14 2.58 -9.12
N SER A 213 15.24 3.87 -8.80
CA SER A 213 14.16 4.63 -8.14
C SER A 213 12.80 4.55 -8.85
N SER A 214 12.78 4.33 -10.18
CA SER A 214 11.54 4.14 -10.95
C SER A 214 10.86 2.78 -10.73
N LEU A 215 11.59 1.76 -10.28
CA LEU A 215 11.03 0.43 -10.01
C LEU A 215 10.74 0.23 -8.53
N LEU A 216 11.48 0.88 -7.63
CA LEU A 216 11.24 0.88 -6.18
C LEU A 216 9.83 1.36 -5.81
N SER A 217 9.31 2.41 -6.47
CA SER A 217 7.91 2.86 -6.29
C SER A 217 6.88 1.76 -6.61
N LEU A 218 7.25 0.79 -7.43
CA LEU A 218 6.43 -0.34 -7.88
C LEU A 218 6.45 -1.54 -6.93
N PHE A 219 7.20 -1.47 -5.82
CA PHE A 219 7.24 -2.48 -4.75
C PHE A 219 6.50 -2.02 -3.49
N PHE A 220 6.10 -0.75 -3.42
CA PHE A 220 5.36 -0.23 -2.29
C PHE A 220 3.87 -0.54 -2.42
N LEU A 221 3.25 -0.60 -1.24
CA LEU A 221 1.82 -0.75 -1.05
C LEU A 221 1.09 0.49 -1.56
N ASP A 222 0.85 0.53 -2.86
CA ASP A 222 0.01 1.57 -3.42
C ASP A 222 -1.46 1.18 -3.23
N PRO A 223 -2.30 2.09 -2.70
CA PRO A 223 -3.74 1.86 -2.68
C PRO A 223 -4.22 1.71 -4.11
N VAL A 224 -4.97 0.64 -4.38
CA VAL A 224 -5.46 0.36 -5.73
C VAL A 224 -6.49 1.41 -6.12
N THR A 225 -6.20 2.20 -7.16
CA THR A 225 -7.19 3.08 -7.74
C THR A 225 -8.09 2.29 -8.68
N HIS A 226 -9.31 1.99 -8.25
CA HIS A 226 -10.24 1.25 -9.10
C HIS A 226 -10.73 2.11 -10.27
N ASN A 227 -10.29 1.75 -11.47
CA ASN A 227 -10.92 2.23 -12.70
C ASN A 227 -12.28 1.57 -12.88
N ALA A 228 -13.29 2.36 -13.26
CA ALA A 228 -14.66 1.87 -13.46
C ALA A 228 -14.75 0.73 -14.50
N SER A 229 -13.83 0.70 -15.47
CA SER A 229 -13.73 -0.36 -16.49
C SER A 229 -13.44 -1.75 -15.90
N VAL A 230 -12.48 -1.85 -14.97
CA VAL A 230 -12.06 -3.13 -14.36
C VAL A 230 -13.20 -3.77 -13.57
N LYS A 231 -14.03 -2.94 -12.92
CA LYS A 231 -15.23 -3.41 -12.22
C LYS A 231 -16.25 -4.02 -13.19
N CYS A 232 -16.44 -3.41 -14.36
CA CYS A 232 -17.34 -3.92 -15.40
C CYS A 232 -16.86 -5.24 -16.00
N ASP A 233 -15.55 -5.37 -16.26
CA ASP A 233 -14.97 -6.61 -16.79
C ASP A 233 -15.09 -7.78 -15.80
N ARG A 234 -14.97 -7.50 -14.50
CA ARG A 234 -15.23 -8.49 -13.44
C ARG A 234 -16.70 -8.89 -13.35
N MET A 235 -17.63 -7.97 -13.61
CA MET A 235 -19.06 -8.31 -13.66
C MET A 235 -19.41 -9.22 -14.84
N ARG A 236 -18.65 -9.16 -15.94
CA ARG A 236 -18.79 -10.06 -17.10
C ARG A 236 -18.25 -11.47 -16.82
N SER A 237 -17.30 -11.60 -15.90
CA SER A 237 -16.64 -12.84 -15.49
C SER A 237 -17.05 -13.27 -14.07
N GLN A 238 -18.36 -13.39 -13.83
CA GLN A 238 -18.85 -13.77 -12.49
C GLN A 238 -18.34 -15.16 -12.08
N LYS A 239 -17.84 -15.26 -10.86
CA LYS A 239 -17.59 -16.57 -10.22
C LYS A 239 -18.92 -17.33 -10.12
N ILE A 240 -18.87 -18.64 -10.29
CA ILE A 240 -20.04 -19.51 -10.10
C ILE A 240 -20.60 -19.28 -8.68
N ARG A 241 -21.88 -18.90 -8.60
CA ARG A 241 -22.63 -18.78 -7.36
C ARG A 241 -23.83 -19.69 -7.45
N ARG A 242 -24.04 -20.53 -6.43
CA ARG A 242 -25.28 -21.30 -6.29
C ARG A 242 -26.33 -20.38 -5.68
N ARG A 243 -27.50 -20.29 -6.32
CA ARG A 243 -28.65 -19.60 -5.73
C ARG A 243 -29.29 -20.48 -4.64
N PRO A 244 -29.94 -19.87 -3.63
CA PRO A 244 -30.81 -20.62 -2.72
C PRO A 244 -31.86 -21.43 -3.49
N GLU A 245 -32.26 -22.58 -2.95
CA GLU A 245 -33.20 -23.49 -3.64
C GLU A 245 -34.64 -22.97 -3.64
N SER A 246 -35.05 -22.27 -2.58
CA SER A 246 -36.36 -21.60 -2.50
C SER A 246 -36.19 -20.12 -2.13
N CYS A 247 -37.11 -19.30 -2.64
CA CYS A 247 -37.24 -17.89 -2.30
C CYS A 247 -38.71 -17.64 -1.93
N HIS A 248 -38.97 -17.34 -0.66
CA HIS A 248 -40.31 -17.02 -0.17
C HIS A 248 -40.43 -15.50 0.01
N ALA A 249 -40.70 -14.80 -1.09
CA ALA A 249 -40.81 -13.33 -1.09
C ALA A 249 -42.11 -12.81 -0.46
N TYR A 250 -43.14 -13.68 -0.36
CA TYR A 250 -44.47 -13.31 0.13
C TYR A 250 -44.92 -14.29 1.20
N HIS A 251 -45.43 -13.74 2.31
CA HIS A 251 -46.07 -14.49 3.36
C HIS A 251 -47.58 -14.18 3.35
N PRO A 252 -48.48 -15.16 3.39
CA PRO A 252 -49.93 -14.95 3.27
C PRO A 252 -50.54 -14.01 4.31
N GLN A 253 -49.88 -13.86 5.47
CA GLN A 253 -50.32 -12.99 6.56
C GLN A 253 -49.75 -11.56 6.46
N VAL A 254 -48.90 -11.28 5.46
CA VAL A 254 -48.34 -9.95 5.22
C VAL A 254 -49.08 -9.34 4.04
N SER A 255 -50.15 -8.61 4.31
CA SER A 255 -50.79 -7.75 3.32
C SER A 255 -49.85 -6.57 3.04
N VAL A 256 -49.06 -6.65 1.97
CA VAL A 256 -48.41 -5.46 1.41
C VAL A 256 -49.53 -4.64 0.76
N PRO A 257 -49.77 -3.38 1.16
CA PRO A 257 -50.63 -2.49 0.39
C PRO A 257 -49.98 -2.35 -0.99
N VAL A 258 -50.63 -2.88 -2.03
CA VAL A 258 -50.22 -2.61 -3.40
C VAL A 258 -50.42 -1.10 -3.60
N PRO A 259 -49.37 -0.30 -3.87
CA PRO A 259 -49.60 1.03 -4.39
C PRO A 259 -50.19 0.84 -5.78
N ASP A 260 -51.37 1.41 -6.02
CA ASP A 260 -52.07 1.35 -7.29
C ASP A 260 -51.10 1.63 -8.45
N GLU A 261 -50.79 0.59 -9.22
CA GLU A 261 -49.97 0.70 -10.42
C GLU A 261 -50.84 1.39 -11.50
N PRO A 262 -50.39 2.51 -12.11
CA PRO A 262 -51.08 3.06 -13.25
C PRO A 262 -50.86 2.13 -14.46
N GLU A 263 -51.93 1.80 -15.16
CA GLU A 263 -51.95 1.01 -16.40
C GLU A 263 -50.75 1.31 -17.31
N LEU A 264 -49.78 0.38 -17.37
CA LEU A 264 -48.80 0.35 -18.46
C LEU A 264 -49.39 -0.44 -19.61
N LEU A 265 -49.83 0.31 -20.63
CA LEU A 265 -50.21 -0.16 -21.95
C LEU A 265 -49.28 -1.26 -22.47
N LEU A 266 -49.90 -2.37 -22.86
CA LEU A 266 -49.36 -3.38 -23.76
C LEU A 266 -48.76 -2.71 -25.01
N ALA A 267 -47.44 -2.69 -25.12
CA ALA A 267 -46.76 -2.60 -26.40
C ALA A 267 -46.17 -3.97 -26.72
N SER A 268 -46.99 -4.77 -27.40
CA SER A 268 -46.53 -5.88 -28.23
C SER A 268 -45.63 -5.32 -29.34
N THR A 269 -44.38 -5.76 -29.41
CA THR A 269 -43.71 -5.91 -30.71
C THR A 269 -42.80 -7.13 -30.68
N SER A 270 -43.32 -8.18 -31.28
CA SER A 270 -42.55 -9.19 -32.01
C SER A 270 -41.68 -8.53 -33.09
N ASN A 271 -40.36 -8.70 -33.00
CA ASN A 271 -39.46 -9.17 -34.07
C ASN A 271 -38.02 -9.18 -33.55
#